data_AF-A0A7C5UVG5-F1
#
_entry.id   AF-A0A7C5UVG5-F1
#
_cell.length_a   1.000
_cell.length_b   1.000
_cell.length_c   1.000
_cell.angle_alpha   90.00
_cell.angle_beta   90.00
_cell.angle_gamma   90.00
#
_symmetry.space_group_name_H-M   'P 1'
#
loop_
_entity.id
_entity.type
_entity.pdbx_description
1 polymer ?
#
loop_
_entity_poly.entity_id
_entity_poly.type
_entity_poly.pdbx_seq_one_letter_code
_entity_poly.pdbx_strand_id
1 'polypeptide(L)'
;MHSRLTEIFEDEKLVAKIKRRLPYLFQLAELESSRAGKTGMEVGSVRERIIVALLIYKFGEENVETEIPITEPETDVRLFGEPISIKTITGRSFGGVKLIWTVEAEKAKEFREKYHPHCDILLVQINWEDVGGFYYIPLEVQKKVFDRMGRQNYIKLPKPKTNPRGVEITKEALMSLIEDRDTRRIEINWYRTKIEFNAYKRWVDLWRED
;
A
#
# COMPACT_ATOMS: atom_id res chain seq x y z
N MET A 1 6.79 13.34 17.77
CA MET A 1 7.58 12.11 18.00
C MET A 1 8.05 11.60 16.65
N HIS A 2 9.26 11.07 16.54
CA HIS A 2 9.66 10.35 15.33
C HIS A 2 8.95 8.99 15.35
N SER A 3 8.23 8.68 14.27
CA SER A 3 7.57 7.37 14.11
C SER A 3 8.62 6.28 14.08
N ARG A 4 8.36 5.14 14.75
CA ARG A 4 9.25 3.96 14.75
C ARG A 4 9.50 3.44 13.34
N LEU A 5 8.63 3.77 12.39
CA LEU A 5 8.78 3.44 10.97
C LEU A 5 10.07 3.98 10.34
N THR A 6 10.63 5.10 10.83
CA THR A 6 11.89 5.64 10.27
C THR A 6 13.05 4.66 10.44
N GLU A 7 13.03 3.82 11.48
CA GLU A 7 14.07 2.81 11.75
C GLU A 7 14.19 1.77 10.63
N ILE A 8 13.14 1.53 9.84
CA ILE A 8 13.23 0.64 8.67
C ILE A 8 14.15 1.24 7.61
N PHE A 9 14.13 2.57 7.45
CA PHE A 9 14.85 3.30 6.42
C PHE A 9 16.30 3.61 6.83
N GLU A 10 16.59 3.56 8.13
CA GLU A 10 17.91 3.77 8.71
C GLU A 10 18.69 2.45 8.91
N ASP A 11 18.00 1.31 8.97
CA ASP A 11 18.61 -0.02 9.07
C ASP A 11 19.12 -0.50 7.69
N GLU A 12 20.39 -0.25 7.40
CA GLU A 12 21.02 -0.60 6.13
C GLU A 12 20.87 -2.09 5.75
N LYS A 13 20.93 -3.00 6.74
CA LYS A 13 20.78 -4.44 6.50
C LYS A 13 19.35 -4.77 6.09
N LEU A 14 18.37 -4.17 6.76
CA LEU A 14 16.97 -4.33 6.40
C LEU A 14 16.66 -3.70 5.05
N VAL A 15 17.15 -2.50 4.77
CA VAL A 15 17.01 -1.83 3.46
C VAL A 15 17.55 -2.73 2.35
N ALA A 16 18.76 -3.29 2.51
CA ALA A 16 19.33 -4.21 1.53
C ALA A 16 18.47 -5.49 1.35
N LYS A 17 17.89 -6.02 2.45
CA LYS A 17 16.97 -7.16 2.40
C LYS A 17 15.68 -6.81 1.66
N ILE A 18 15.08 -5.65 1.91
CA ILE A 18 13.88 -5.16 1.23
C ILE A 18 14.14 -5.04 -0.27
N LYS A 19 15.21 -4.34 -0.68
CA LYS A 19 15.57 -4.17 -2.09
C LYS A 19 15.71 -5.51 -2.82
N ARG A 20 16.30 -6.52 -2.15
CA ARG A 20 16.52 -7.85 -2.73
C ARG A 20 15.28 -8.74 -2.73
N ARG A 21 14.46 -8.70 -1.68
CA ARG A 21 13.40 -9.69 -1.44
C ARG A 21 12.01 -9.20 -1.81
N LEU A 22 11.72 -7.91 -1.67
CA LEU A 22 10.37 -7.38 -1.88
C LEU A 22 9.85 -7.64 -3.32
N PRO A 23 10.65 -7.47 -4.39
CA PRO A 23 10.22 -7.84 -5.75
C PRO A 23 9.77 -9.30 -5.85
N TYR A 24 10.57 -10.23 -5.32
CA TYR A 24 10.24 -11.65 -5.33
C TYR A 24 8.94 -11.95 -4.56
N LEU A 25 8.79 -11.39 -3.36
CA LEU A 25 7.58 -11.59 -2.54
C LEU A 25 6.32 -11.04 -3.22
N PHE A 26 6.42 -9.87 -3.86
CA PHE A 26 5.29 -9.29 -4.57
C PHE A 26 5.00 -10.01 -5.90
N GLN A 27 5.99 -10.65 -6.51
CA GLN A 27 5.77 -11.56 -7.62
C GLN A 27 4.98 -12.80 -7.19
N LEU A 28 5.28 -13.37 -6.02
CA LEU A 28 4.48 -14.47 -5.45
C LEU A 28 3.03 -14.02 -5.20
N ALA A 29 2.83 -12.85 -4.61
CA ALA A 29 1.50 -12.28 -4.41
C ALA A 29 0.73 -12.12 -5.73
N GLU A 30 1.39 -11.64 -6.80
CA GLU A 30 0.78 -11.57 -8.14
C GLU A 30 0.40 -12.96 -8.66
N LEU A 31 1.26 -13.96 -8.52
CA LEU A 31 0.99 -15.33 -9.00
C LEU A 31 -0.18 -15.98 -8.25
N GLU A 32 -0.26 -15.79 -6.94
CA GLU A 32 -1.37 -16.25 -6.08
C GLU A 32 -2.70 -15.56 -6.41
N SER A 33 -2.63 -14.29 -6.81
CA SER A 33 -3.79 -13.43 -7.10
C SER A 33 -4.05 -13.27 -8.60
N SER A 34 -3.59 -14.22 -9.42
CA SER A 34 -3.75 -14.15 -10.87
C SER A 34 -4.59 -15.28 -11.44
N ARG A 35 -5.40 -14.95 -12.44
CA ARG A 35 -6.09 -15.93 -13.28
C ARG A 35 -5.76 -15.66 -14.74
N ALA A 36 -5.28 -16.68 -15.45
CA ALA A 36 -4.87 -16.57 -16.85
C ALA A 36 -3.88 -15.40 -17.12
N GLY A 37 -2.92 -15.20 -16.20
CA GLY A 37 -1.91 -14.13 -16.31
C GLY A 37 -2.44 -12.71 -16.06
N LYS A 38 -3.69 -12.56 -15.60
CA LYS A 38 -4.25 -11.28 -15.15
C LYS A 38 -4.36 -11.27 -13.63
N THR A 39 -3.71 -10.30 -13.02
CA THR A 39 -3.74 -10.10 -11.57
C THR A 39 -5.02 -9.39 -11.16
N GLY A 40 -5.75 -9.96 -10.21
CA GLY A 40 -6.94 -9.37 -9.60
C GLY A 40 -6.61 -8.29 -8.58
N MET A 41 -7.63 -7.59 -8.09
CA MET A 41 -7.47 -6.48 -7.15
C MET A 41 -7.14 -6.97 -5.72
N GLU A 42 -7.50 -8.21 -5.40
CA GLU A 42 -7.21 -8.91 -4.15
C GLU A 42 -5.71 -9.03 -3.87
N VAL A 43 -4.86 -8.87 -4.90
CA VAL A 43 -3.40 -8.80 -4.73
C VAL A 43 -2.99 -7.70 -3.74
N GLY A 44 -3.79 -6.63 -3.63
CA GLY A 44 -3.56 -5.56 -2.65
C GLY A 44 -3.50 -6.10 -1.23
N SER A 45 -4.48 -6.92 -0.83
CA SER A 45 -4.54 -7.52 0.50
C SER A 45 -3.42 -8.53 0.74
N VAL A 46 -2.97 -9.26 -0.28
CA VAL A 46 -1.81 -10.17 -0.15
C VAL A 46 -0.51 -9.38 0.05
N ARG A 47 -0.34 -8.28 -0.67
CA ARG A 47 0.83 -7.39 -0.54
C ARG A 47 0.85 -6.67 0.80
N GLU A 48 -0.31 -6.25 1.30
CA GLU A 48 -0.46 -5.68 2.64
C GLU A 48 0.07 -6.65 3.70
N ARG A 49 -0.35 -7.92 3.67
CA ARG A 49 0.17 -8.96 4.58
C ARG A 49 1.69 -9.11 4.51
N ILE A 50 2.30 -8.96 3.33
CA ILE A 50 3.76 -8.99 3.17
C ILE A 50 4.43 -7.81 3.89
N ILE A 51 3.84 -6.61 3.83
CA ILE A 51 4.35 -5.43 4.53
C ILE A 51 4.11 -5.53 6.04
N VAL A 52 2.95 -6.03 6.48
CA VAL A 52 2.70 -6.33 7.90
C VAL A 52 3.71 -7.34 8.44
N ALA A 53 4.00 -8.41 7.69
CA ALA A 53 5.03 -9.39 8.06
C ALA A 53 6.44 -8.76 8.15
N LEU A 54 6.76 -7.75 7.34
CA LEU A 54 7.99 -6.97 7.47
C LEU A 54 8.02 -6.18 8.79
N LEU A 55 6.90 -5.58 9.19
CA LEU A 55 6.78 -4.88 10.48
C LEU A 55 6.99 -5.85 11.64
N ILE A 56 6.32 -7.01 11.62
CA ILE A 56 6.49 -8.07 12.62
C ILE A 56 7.95 -8.50 12.68
N TYR A 57 8.58 -8.74 11.52
CA TYR A 57 10.00 -9.15 11.46
C TYR A 57 10.94 -8.12 12.11
N LYS A 58 10.67 -6.82 11.97
CA LYS A 58 11.53 -5.75 12.48
C LYS A 58 11.24 -5.42 13.95
N PHE A 59 9.96 -5.41 14.34
CA PHE A 59 9.53 -4.86 15.62
C PHE A 59 8.97 -5.90 16.60
N GLY A 60 8.79 -7.15 16.20
CA GLY A 60 8.20 -8.21 17.04
C GLY A 60 6.67 -8.27 16.91
N GLU A 61 6.11 -9.46 17.08
CA GLU A 61 4.66 -9.70 17.00
C GLU A 61 3.90 -8.91 18.08
N GLU A 62 4.46 -8.79 19.28
CA GLU A 62 3.87 -8.10 20.42
C GLU A 62 3.68 -6.59 20.20
N ASN A 63 4.39 -6.02 19.22
CA ASN A 63 4.36 -4.59 18.92
C ASN A 63 3.56 -4.27 17.65
N VAL A 64 3.00 -5.28 16.99
CA VAL A 64 2.28 -5.14 15.72
C VAL A 64 0.89 -5.75 15.84
N GLU A 65 -0.12 -4.89 15.88
CA GLU A 65 -1.53 -5.33 15.95
C GLU A 65 -2.06 -5.55 14.54
N THR A 66 -2.33 -6.81 14.20
CA THR A 66 -2.78 -7.24 12.87
C THR A 66 -4.27 -7.50 12.75
N GLU A 67 -4.97 -7.69 13.88
CA GLU A 67 -6.39 -8.01 13.93
C GLU A 67 -7.25 -6.74 13.75
N ILE A 68 -6.98 -6.00 12.68
CA ILE A 68 -7.77 -4.86 12.25
C ILE A 68 -8.85 -5.35 11.29
N PRO A 69 -10.14 -4.99 11.48
CA PRO A 69 -11.19 -5.38 10.56
C PRO A 69 -10.86 -4.92 9.13
N ILE A 70 -11.05 -5.77 8.12
CA ILE A 70 -10.84 -5.40 6.71
C ILE A 70 -11.78 -4.27 6.24
N THR A 71 -12.82 -3.97 7.01
CA THR A 71 -13.76 -2.86 6.78
C THR A 71 -13.35 -1.58 7.50
N GLU A 72 -12.30 -1.62 8.34
CA GLU A 72 -11.78 -0.44 9.02
C GLU A 72 -11.30 0.58 7.98
N PRO A 73 -11.74 1.84 8.06
CA PRO A 73 -11.29 2.85 7.13
C PRO A 73 -9.79 3.12 7.29
N GLU A 74 -9.03 2.89 6.22
CA GLU A 74 -7.61 3.23 6.04
C GLU A 74 -6.58 2.54 6.92
N THR A 75 -6.91 2.19 8.16
CA THR A 75 -5.98 1.52 9.08
C THR A 75 -5.88 0.05 8.71
N ASP A 76 -4.69 -0.37 8.28
CA ASP A 76 -4.42 -1.76 7.89
C ASP A 76 -3.66 -2.52 8.99
N VAL A 77 -2.91 -1.79 9.83
CA VAL A 77 -2.11 -2.34 10.95
C VAL A 77 -1.86 -1.25 11.99
N ARG A 78 -1.61 -1.63 13.25
CA ARG A 78 -1.03 -0.70 14.24
C ARG A 78 0.37 -1.14 14.66
N LEU A 79 1.28 -0.18 14.79
CA LEU A 79 2.65 -0.40 15.27
C LEU A 79 2.84 0.40 16.55
N PHE A 80 3.07 -0.28 17.68
CA PHE A 80 3.06 0.32 19.01
C PHE A 80 1.78 1.17 19.28
N GLY A 81 0.60 0.68 18.87
CA GLY A 81 -0.68 1.39 19.00
C GLY A 81 -0.99 2.41 17.91
N GLU A 82 0.01 2.86 17.15
CA GLU A 82 -0.15 3.90 16.13
C GLU A 82 -0.68 3.32 14.81
N PRO A 83 -1.75 3.87 14.22
CA PRO A 83 -2.36 3.34 13.00
C PRO A 83 -1.51 3.64 11.76
N ILE A 84 -1.45 2.68 10.85
CA ILE A 84 -0.74 2.76 9.58
C ILE A 84 -1.64 2.29 8.46
N SER A 85 -1.69 3.07 7.37
CA SER A 85 -2.24 2.64 6.09
C SER A 85 -1.14 2.13 5.17
N ILE A 86 -1.34 0.95 4.59
CA ILE A 86 -0.48 0.32 3.60
C ILE A 86 -1.15 0.42 2.24
N LYS A 87 -0.49 1.06 1.29
CA LYS A 87 -1.01 1.25 -0.07
C LYS A 87 -0.02 0.71 -1.09
N THR A 88 -0.52 0.05 -2.14
CA THR A 88 0.32 -0.39 -3.25
C THR A 88 -0.21 0.13 -4.58
N ILE A 89 0.70 0.50 -5.48
CA ILE A 89 0.39 0.91 -6.85
C ILE A 89 1.33 0.24 -7.83
N THR A 90 0.83 -0.01 -9.03
CA THR A 90 1.64 -0.57 -10.12
C THR A 90 1.77 0.44 -11.26
N GLY A 91 2.99 0.61 -11.76
CA GLY A 91 3.35 1.44 -12.90
C GLY A 91 4.04 2.75 -12.52
N ARG A 92 4.43 3.50 -13.56
CA ARG A 92 5.16 4.78 -13.44
C ARG A 92 4.32 5.93 -12.89
N SER A 93 2.99 5.84 -12.98
CA SER A 93 2.09 6.93 -12.58
C SER A 93 1.65 6.79 -11.13
N PHE A 94 1.76 7.88 -10.36
CA PHE A 94 1.25 8.00 -8.99
C PHE A 94 -0.26 8.32 -8.94
N GLY A 95 -1.06 7.66 -9.78
CA GLY A 95 -2.52 7.86 -9.83
C GLY A 95 -3.28 6.61 -9.40
N GLY A 96 -4.53 6.79 -8.95
CA GLY A 96 -5.45 5.67 -8.69
C GLY A 96 -5.39 5.09 -7.28
N VAL A 97 -4.58 5.65 -6.38
CA VAL A 97 -4.56 5.26 -4.96
C VAL A 97 -5.87 5.63 -4.28
N LYS A 98 -6.51 4.66 -3.63
CA LYS A 98 -7.79 4.86 -2.96
C LYS A 98 -7.63 5.38 -1.54
N LEU A 99 -8.46 6.35 -1.21
CA LEU A 99 -8.71 6.78 0.17
C LEU A 99 -9.88 5.99 0.76
N ILE A 100 -10.90 5.69 -0.06
CA ILE A 100 -12.03 4.82 0.32
C ILE A 100 -12.63 4.14 -0.91
N TRP A 101 -13.15 2.92 -0.76
CA TRP A 101 -13.76 2.09 -1.80
C TRP A 101 -15.24 2.45 -2.10
N THR A 102 -15.63 3.72 -1.94
CA THR A 102 -17.00 4.19 -2.15
C THR A 102 -17.18 4.83 -3.53
N VAL A 103 -18.17 4.33 -4.29
CA VAL A 103 -18.51 4.85 -5.63
C VAL A 103 -19.82 5.64 -5.67
N GLU A 104 -20.63 5.56 -4.61
CA GLU A 104 -21.89 6.29 -4.51
C GLU A 104 -21.62 7.80 -4.40
N ALA A 105 -22.25 8.59 -5.27
CA ALA A 105 -21.90 9.99 -5.45
C ALA A 105 -22.08 10.85 -4.17
N GLU A 106 -23.19 10.66 -3.44
CA GLU A 106 -23.45 11.44 -2.23
C GLU A 106 -22.51 11.06 -1.09
N LYS A 107 -22.30 9.76 -0.85
CA LYS A 107 -21.30 9.31 0.15
C LYS A 107 -19.87 9.69 -0.22
N ALA A 108 -19.52 9.69 -1.50
CA ALA A 108 -18.19 10.13 -1.95
C ALA A 108 -17.99 11.64 -1.72
N LYS A 109 -19.03 12.46 -1.94
CA LYS A 109 -19.01 13.88 -1.58
C LYS A 109 -18.91 14.06 -0.07
N GLU A 110 -19.74 13.38 0.70
CA GLU A 110 -19.73 13.42 2.17
C GLU A 110 -18.34 13.06 2.72
N PHE A 111 -17.74 11.99 2.20
CA PHE A 111 -16.38 11.59 2.53
C PHE A 111 -15.40 12.72 2.26
N ARG A 112 -15.42 13.33 1.07
CA ARG A 112 -14.51 14.45 0.74
C ARG A 112 -14.68 15.63 1.69
N GLU A 113 -15.89 15.92 2.14
CA GLU A 113 -16.14 17.07 3.02
C GLU A 113 -15.71 16.81 4.48
N LYS A 114 -15.69 15.55 4.92
CA LYS A 114 -15.34 15.13 6.29
C LYS A 114 -13.91 14.59 6.43
N TYR A 115 -13.31 14.12 5.35
CA TYR A 115 -12.00 13.47 5.37
C TYR A 115 -10.91 14.42 5.83
N HIS A 116 -10.03 13.88 6.67
CA HIS A 116 -8.73 14.45 6.97
C HIS A 116 -7.74 13.29 7.15
N PRO A 117 -6.47 13.41 6.70
CA PRO A 117 -5.47 12.40 6.98
C PRO A 117 -5.36 12.13 8.48
N HIS A 118 -5.29 10.86 8.88
CA HIS A 118 -5.32 10.49 10.30
C HIS A 118 -4.35 9.36 10.71
N CYS A 119 -3.66 8.72 9.76
CA CYS A 119 -2.66 7.70 10.01
C CYS A 119 -1.43 7.89 9.11
N ASP A 120 -0.31 7.27 9.50
CA ASP A 120 0.91 7.20 8.68
C ASP A 120 0.66 6.35 7.41
N ILE A 121 1.35 6.63 6.31
CA ILE A 121 1.25 5.81 5.08
C ILE A 121 2.57 5.10 4.78
N LEU A 122 2.47 3.79 4.55
CA LEU A 122 3.47 2.97 3.87
C LEU A 122 3.02 2.73 2.42
N LEU A 123 3.66 3.40 1.46
CA LEU A 123 3.32 3.28 0.04
C LEU A 123 4.38 2.44 -0.70
N VAL A 124 3.95 1.44 -1.46
CA VAL A 124 4.83 0.69 -2.36
C VAL A 124 4.45 0.97 -3.81
N GLN A 125 5.35 1.62 -4.54
CA GLN A 125 5.28 1.75 -5.99
C GLN A 125 6.04 0.61 -6.65
N ILE A 126 5.28 -0.25 -7.32
CA ILE A 126 5.75 -1.41 -8.07
C ILE A 126 5.90 -0.99 -9.53
N ASN A 127 7.09 -1.11 -10.10
CA ASN A 127 7.32 -0.72 -11.48
C ASN A 127 8.16 -1.78 -12.20
N TRP A 128 7.53 -2.91 -12.57
CA TRP A 128 8.23 -4.05 -13.18
C TRP A 128 9.13 -3.65 -14.35
N GLU A 129 10.32 -4.23 -14.38
CA GLU A 129 11.42 -3.97 -15.32
C GLU A 129 12.01 -2.55 -15.22
N ASP A 130 11.74 -1.84 -14.13
CA ASP A 130 12.13 -0.46 -13.92
C ASP A 130 12.27 -0.13 -12.42
N VAL A 131 12.60 1.11 -12.11
CA VAL A 131 12.75 1.60 -10.74
C VAL A 131 11.38 2.01 -10.18
N GLY A 132 11.08 1.54 -8.98
CA GLY A 132 9.99 2.01 -8.14
C GLY A 132 10.50 2.31 -6.74
N GLY A 133 9.63 2.23 -5.73
CA GLY A 133 10.07 2.52 -4.37
C GLY A 133 9.12 2.08 -3.28
N PHE A 134 9.69 1.98 -2.08
CA PHE A 134 8.96 1.83 -0.84
C PHE A 134 9.10 3.12 -0.04
N TYR A 135 7.99 3.72 0.35
CA TYR A 135 7.91 5.06 0.92
C TYR A 135 7.24 5.01 2.28
N TYR A 136 7.80 5.78 3.22
CA TYR A 136 7.12 6.15 4.46
C TYR A 136 6.75 7.62 4.38
N ILE A 137 5.44 7.89 4.39
CA ILE A 137 4.85 9.22 4.32
C ILE A 137 4.22 9.53 5.69
N PRO A 138 4.88 10.36 6.52
CA PRO A 138 4.34 10.71 7.83
C PRO A 138 2.98 11.40 7.74
N LEU A 139 2.12 11.17 8.73
CA LEU A 139 0.83 11.85 8.89
C LEU A 139 1.00 13.38 8.83
N GLU A 140 2.04 13.92 9.45
CA GLU A 140 2.30 15.37 9.44
C GLU A 140 2.63 15.91 8.04
N VAL A 141 3.29 15.12 7.20
CA VAL A 141 3.49 15.46 5.78
C VAL A 141 2.16 15.44 5.04
N GLN A 142 1.29 14.46 5.33
CA GLN A 142 -0.03 14.38 4.74
C GLN A 142 -0.90 15.58 5.09
N LYS A 143 -0.96 15.97 6.37
CA LYS A 143 -1.69 17.17 6.84
C LYS A 143 -1.16 18.44 6.19
N LYS A 144 0.16 18.63 6.20
CA LYS A 144 0.82 19.78 5.55
C LYS A 144 0.45 19.91 4.06
N VAL A 145 0.48 18.81 3.31
CA VAL A 145 0.11 18.82 1.89
C VAL A 145 -1.40 19.02 1.70
N PHE A 146 -2.22 18.38 2.55
CA PHE A 146 -3.67 18.52 2.54
C PHE A 146 -4.10 19.97 2.77
N ASP A 147 -3.57 20.62 3.80
CA ASP A 147 -3.89 22.00 4.17
C ASP A 147 -3.45 22.99 3.09
N ARG A 148 -2.27 22.76 2.50
CA ARG A 148 -1.74 23.60 1.41
C ARG A 148 -2.57 23.50 0.14
N MET A 149 -3.00 22.30 -0.25
CA MET A 149 -3.69 22.06 -1.52
C MET A 149 -5.21 22.27 -1.43
N GLY A 150 -5.78 22.04 -0.25
CA GLY A 150 -7.22 21.98 -0.04
C GLY A 150 -7.84 20.66 -0.51
N ARG A 151 -8.96 20.28 0.12
CA ARG A 151 -9.65 18.99 -0.10
C ARG A 151 -9.97 18.70 -1.57
N GLN A 152 -10.35 19.71 -2.36
CA GLN A 152 -10.75 19.53 -3.76
C GLN A 152 -9.58 19.14 -4.66
N ASN A 153 -8.37 19.62 -4.34
CA ASN A 153 -7.16 19.30 -5.08
C ASN A 153 -6.41 18.10 -4.49
N TYR A 154 -6.72 17.71 -3.25
CA TYR A 154 -6.18 16.51 -2.63
C TYR A 154 -7.01 15.26 -2.97
N ILE A 155 -8.33 15.39 -3.02
CA ILE A 155 -9.29 14.29 -3.13
C ILE A 155 -9.98 14.32 -4.49
N LYS A 156 -9.82 13.24 -5.25
CA LYS A 156 -10.48 13.02 -6.53
C LYS A 156 -11.72 12.14 -6.34
N LEU A 157 -12.89 12.72 -6.64
CA LEU A 157 -14.14 11.98 -6.63
C LEU A 157 -14.24 10.99 -7.81
N PRO A 158 -14.98 9.88 -7.65
CA PRO A 158 -15.29 8.96 -8.73
C PRO A 158 -15.94 9.70 -9.93
N LYS A 159 -15.45 9.45 -11.15
CA LYS A 159 -16.01 10.11 -12.36
C LYS A 159 -17.38 9.51 -12.71
N PRO A 160 -18.45 10.31 -12.82
CA PRO A 160 -19.76 9.80 -13.23
C PRO A 160 -19.70 9.12 -14.60
N LYS A 161 -20.55 8.11 -14.81
CA LYS A 161 -20.66 7.36 -16.07
C LYS A 161 -19.37 6.61 -16.47
N THR A 162 -18.50 6.32 -15.51
CA THR A 162 -17.38 5.40 -15.65
C THR A 162 -17.55 4.23 -14.68
N ASN A 163 -16.60 3.28 -14.64
CA ASN A 163 -16.59 2.19 -13.66
C ASN A 163 -15.46 2.41 -12.61
N PRO A 164 -15.55 3.47 -11.79
CA PRO A 164 -14.55 3.73 -10.76
C PRO A 164 -14.70 2.73 -9.63
N ARG A 165 -13.68 2.65 -8.78
CA ARG A 165 -13.66 1.75 -7.61
C ARG A 165 -13.59 2.47 -6.27
N GLY A 166 -13.65 3.81 -6.27
CA GLY A 166 -13.54 4.56 -5.03
C GLY A 166 -13.02 5.97 -5.23
N VAL A 167 -13.05 6.73 -4.14
CA VAL A 167 -12.44 8.06 -4.02
C VAL A 167 -10.91 7.89 -3.98
N GLU A 168 -10.20 8.73 -4.71
CA GLU A 168 -8.75 8.68 -4.87
C GLU A 168 -8.07 9.88 -4.22
N ILE A 169 -6.81 9.71 -3.80
CA ILE A 169 -5.89 10.84 -3.71
C ILE A 169 -5.52 11.27 -5.14
N THR A 170 -5.46 12.58 -5.39
CA THR A 170 -5.03 13.10 -6.70
C THR A 170 -3.58 12.73 -6.98
N LYS A 171 -3.21 12.69 -8.27
CA LYS A 171 -1.83 12.40 -8.67
C LYS A 171 -0.89 13.47 -8.14
N GLU A 172 -1.31 14.73 -8.22
CA GLU A 172 -0.56 15.90 -7.81
C GLU A 172 -0.33 15.93 -6.29
N ALA A 173 -1.33 15.52 -5.50
CA ALA A 173 -1.17 15.38 -4.06
C ALA A 173 -0.23 14.22 -3.73
N LEU A 174 -0.40 13.05 -4.36
CA LEU A 174 0.48 11.91 -4.09
C LEU A 174 1.94 12.21 -4.47
N MET A 175 2.18 12.90 -5.59
CA MET A 175 3.50 13.40 -5.96
C MET A 175 4.07 14.37 -4.91
N SER A 176 3.25 15.33 -4.45
CA SER A 176 3.65 16.28 -3.42
C SER A 176 4.04 15.59 -2.10
N LEU A 177 3.40 14.48 -1.75
CA LEU A 177 3.72 13.70 -0.56
C LEU A 177 5.06 12.97 -0.70
N ILE A 178 5.29 12.29 -1.83
CA ILE A 178 6.51 11.49 -2.03
C ILE A 178 7.77 12.34 -2.24
N GLU A 179 7.62 13.58 -2.71
CA GLU A 179 8.71 14.54 -2.94
C GLU A 179 9.01 15.40 -1.69
N ASP A 180 8.18 15.33 -0.64
CA ASP A 180 8.45 16.06 0.59
C ASP A 180 9.72 15.54 1.27
N ARG A 181 10.56 16.44 1.76
CA ARG A 181 11.84 16.12 2.41
C ARG A 181 11.72 15.20 3.63
N ASP A 182 10.55 15.23 4.29
CA ASP A 182 10.30 14.46 5.51
C ASP A 182 9.75 13.06 5.18
N THR A 183 9.39 12.80 3.92
CA THR A 183 9.09 11.46 3.42
C THR A 183 10.39 10.66 3.26
N ARG A 184 10.37 9.39 3.71
CA ARG A 184 11.51 8.47 3.54
C ARG A 184 11.25 7.52 2.38
N ARG A 185 12.30 7.14 1.66
CA ARG A 185 12.22 6.29 0.47
C ARG A 185 13.35 5.26 0.42
N ILE A 186 12.99 4.04 0.04
CA ILE A 186 13.90 3.01 -0.44
C ILE A 186 13.61 2.82 -1.94
N GLU A 187 14.57 3.15 -2.80
CA GLU A 187 14.47 2.82 -4.23
C GLU A 187 14.63 1.32 -4.45
N ILE A 188 13.78 0.74 -5.31
CA ILE A 188 13.74 -0.69 -5.59
C ILE A 188 13.75 -0.91 -7.09
N ASN A 189 14.66 -1.77 -7.56
CA ASN A 189 14.66 -2.27 -8.92
C ASN A 189 13.73 -3.49 -8.99
N TRP A 190 12.64 -3.38 -9.74
CA TRP A 190 11.61 -4.42 -9.79
C TRP A 190 11.85 -5.39 -10.94
N TYR A 191 12.74 -6.35 -10.74
CA TYR A 191 12.98 -7.41 -11.72
C TYR A 191 12.24 -8.69 -11.38
N ARG A 192 11.59 -9.28 -12.38
CA ARG A 192 10.96 -10.60 -12.24
C ARG A 192 12.01 -11.69 -12.20
N THR A 193 11.70 -12.74 -11.46
CA THR A 193 12.48 -13.99 -11.44
C THR A 193 11.64 -15.13 -11.97
N LYS A 194 12.27 -16.20 -12.45
CA LYS A 194 11.52 -17.41 -12.83
C LYS A 194 11.05 -18.11 -11.55
N ILE A 195 9.74 -18.26 -11.40
CA ILE A 195 9.10 -18.96 -10.28
C ILE A 195 8.18 -20.02 -10.85
N GLU A 196 8.38 -21.27 -10.45
CA GLU A 196 7.40 -22.33 -10.73
C GLU A 196 6.28 -22.23 -9.69
N PHE A 197 5.06 -21.99 -10.16
CA PHE A 197 3.91 -21.81 -9.30
C PHE A 197 2.67 -22.44 -9.93
N ASN A 198 1.91 -23.19 -9.12
CA ASN A 198 0.62 -23.75 -9.49
C ASN A 198 -0.39 -23.47 -8.37
N ALA A 199 -1.29 -22.51 -8.62
CA ALA A 199 -2.32 -22.09 -7.67
C ALA A 199 -3.25 -23.22 -7.21
N TYR A 200 -3.38 -24.29 -8.01
CA TYR A 200 -4.30 -25.39 -7.75
C TYR A 200 -3.65 -26.57 -7.04
N LYS A 201 -2.31 -26.66 -7.03
CA LYS A 201 -1.61 -27.84 -6.53
C LYS A 201 -2.01 -28.17 -5.09
N ARG A 202 -1.99 -27.18 -4.20
CA ARG A 202 -2.42 -27.34 -2.80
C ARG A 202 -3.83 -27.91 -2.69
N TRP A 203 -4.78 -27.36 -3.44
CA TRP A 203 -6.18 -27.78 -3.37
C TRP A 203 -6.39 -29.17 -3.95
N VAL A 204 -5.73 -29.48 -5.06
CA VAL A 204 -5.77 -30.81 -5.68
C VAL A 204 -5.18 -31.86 -4.74
N ASP A 205 -4.08 -31.56 -4.07
CA ASP A 205 -3.45 -32.47 -3.12
C ASP A 205 -4.39 -32.71 -1.92
N LEU A 206 -5.01 -31.66 -1.35
CA LEU A 206 -6.01 -31.79 -0.27
C LEU A 206 -7.26 -32.58 -0.68
N TRP A 207 -7.74 -32.42 -1.92
CA TRP A 207 -8.87 -33.22 -2.44
C TRP A 207 -8.53 -34.70 -2.64
N ARG A 208 -7.24 -35.06 -2.65
CA ARG A 208 -6.76 -36.44 -2.77
C ARG A 208 -6.50 -37.10 -1.40
N GLU A 209 -6.53 -36.34 -0.32
CA GLU A 209 -6.42 -36.87 1.03
C GLU A 209 -7.77 -37.55 1.40
N ASP A 210 -7.69 -38.74 2.01
CA ASP A 210 -8.85 -39.56 2.42
C ASP A 210 -9.53 -39.04 3.70
#